data_AF-A0A958QGN3-F1
#
_entry.id   AF-A0A958QGN3-F1
#
_cell.length_a   1.000
_cell.length_b   1.000
_cell.length_c   1.000
_cell.angle_alpha   90.00
_cell.angle_beta   90.00
_cell.angle_gamma   90.00
#
_symmetry.space_group_name_H-M   'P 1'
#
loop_
_entity.id
_entity.type
_entity.pdbx_description
1 polymer ?
#
loop_
_entity_poly.entity_id
_entity_poly.type
_entity_poly.pdbx_seq_one_letter_code
_entity_poly.pdbx_strand_id
1 'polypeptide(L)'
;MADVKGLPERAASQASSFVSVEPEVSPFWKQKKNVYRKIKDERAVVVLVKSDENLGDMKNPSKLLMQGAGHIRASRGFAFNVAKNFEDLPKVSSTIQVAKFDTHRNMLHLVTSALGYEAQMWLQVDLRESEKGSDIRFVIRR
;
A
#
# COMPACT_ATOMS: atom_id res chain seq x y z
N MET A 1 39.96 -11.45 -30.61
CA MET A 1 38.93 -12.40 -30.12
C MET A 1 39.13 -12.51 -28.62
N ALA A 2 38.32 -11.81 -27.84
CA ALA A 2 38.42 -11.81 -26.37
C ALA A 2 37.35 -12.74 -25.79
N ASP A 3 37.81 -13.66 -24.94
CA ASP A 3 37.04 -14.69 -24.24
C ASP A 3 36.09 -14.04 -23.23
N VAL A 4 34.79 -14.18 -23.42
CA VAL A 4 33.76 -13.73 -22.46
C VAL A 4 33.35 -14.95 -21.63
N LYS A 5 34.03 -15.18 -20.51
CA LYS A 5 33.65 -16.17 -19.50
C LYS A 5 33.20 -15.49 -18.22
N GLY A 6 31.94 -15.74 -17.86
CA GLY A 6 31.49 -15.76 -16.47
C GLY A 6 30.86 -14.48 -15.93
N LEU A 7 29.55 -14.31 -16.16
CA LEU A 7 28.68 -13.56 -15.25
C LEU A 7 27.61 -14.51 -14.70
N PRO A 8 27.13 -14.25 -13.46
CA PRO A 8 26.88 -15.28 -12.46
C PRO A 8 25.51 -15.97 -12.59
N GLU A 9 25.52 -17.24 -12.22
CA GLU A 9 24.37 -18.10 -12.03
C GLU A 9 23.48 -17.55 -10.91
N ARG A 10 22.30 -17.04 -11.30
CA ARG A 10 21.24 -16.63 -10.38
C ARG A 10 20.50 -17.86 -9.86
N ALA A 11 20.70 -18.21 -8.59
CA ALA A 11 19.72 -18.87 -7.73
C ALA A 11 20.29 -18.82 -6.29
N ALA A 12 19.55 -18.52 -5.23
CA ALA A 12 18.22 -19.00 -4.94
C ALA A 12 17.36 -17.93 -4.25
N SER A 13 16.10 -17.93 -4.65
CA SER A 13 14.97 -17.31 -3.98
C SER A 13 14.97 -17.62 -2.49
N GLN A 14 15.37 -16.65 -1.67
CA GLN A 14 14.95 -16.63 -0.27
C GLN A 14 13.45 -16.37 -0.25
N ALA A 15 12.69 -17.40 0.11
CA ALA A 15 11.28 -17.28 0.45
C ALA A 15 11.18 -16.27 1.59
N SER A 16 10.76 -15.05 1.26
CA SER A 16 10.41 -14.03 2.23
C SER A 16 9.36 -14.61 3.16
N SER A 17 9.64 -14.68 4.46
CA SER A 17 8.65 -15.03 5.48
C SER A 17 7.66 -13.87 5.59
N PHE A 18 6.64 -13.92 4.75
CA PHE A 18 5.54 -12.97 4.76
C PHE A 18 4.74 -13.15 6.06
N VAL A 19 4.38 -12.04 6.70
CA VAL A 19 3.23 -12.05 7.61
C VAL A 19 2.00 -11.77 6.75
N SER A 20 1.29 -12.83 6.37
CA SER A 20 -0.09 -12.67 5.91
C SER A 20 -0.87 -12.05 7.04
N VAL A 21 -1.32 -10.80 6.87
CA VAL A 21 -2.43 -10.30 7.67
C VAL A 21 -3.63 -11.08 7.17
N GLU A 22 -4.03 -12.13 7.89
CA GLU A 22 -5.23 -12.87 7.53
C GLU A 22 -6.38 -11.87 7.45
N PRO A 23 -7.05 -11.76 6.29
CA PRO A 23 -8.17 -10.84 6.18
C PRO A 23 -9.23 -11.28 7.20
N GLU A 24 -9.57 -10.40 8.15
CA GLU A 24 -10.72 -10.64 9.01
C GLU A 24 -11.93 -10.98 8.11
N VAL A 25 -12.72 -11.97 8.54
CA VAL A 25 -13.89 -12.50 7.80
C VAL A 25 -14.86 -11.39 7.35
N SER A 26 -14.80 -10.23 8.01
CA SER A 26 -15.48 -9.00 7.61
C SER A 26 -14.61 -7.78 7.90
N PRO A 27 -14.58 -6.73 7.05
CA PRO A 27 -13.83 -5.52 7.34
C PRO A 27 -14.36 -4.76 8.56
N PHE A 28 -13.49 -4.05 9.28
CA PHE A 28 -13.80 -3.43 10.58
C PHE A 28 -15.05 -2.53 10.55
N TRP A 29 -15.28 -1.82 9.44
CA TRP A 29 -16.41 -0.92 9.29
C TRP A 29 -17.75 -1.63 9.17
N LYS A 30 -17.79 -2.89 8.71
CA LYS A 30 -19.02 -3.69 8.67
C LYS A 30 -19.34 -4.31 10.02
N GLN A 31 -18.32 -4.61 10.83
CA GLN A 31 -18.51 -5.20 12.16
C GLN A 31 -19.11 -4.20 13.17
N LYS A 32 -18.76 -2.91 13.06
CA LYS A 32 -19.21 -1.86 13.99
C LYS A 32 -20.34 -1.03 13.37
N LYS A 33 -21.59 -1.31 13.73
CA LYS A 33 -22.81 -0.63 13.20
C LYS A 33 -22.72 0.90 13.20
N ASN A 34 -22.20 1.49 14.29
CA ASN A 34 -22.05 2.95 14.38
C ASN A 34 -21.04 3.49 13.35
N VAL A 35 -19.92 2.79 13.14
CA VAL A 35 -18.91 3.16 12.12
C VAL A 35 -19.53 3.06 10.72
N TYR A 36 -20.26 1.97 10.45
CA TYR A 36 -20.94 1.79 9.17
C TYR A 36 -21.92 2.93 8.89
N ARG A 37 -22.75 3.30 9.88
CA ARG A 37 -23.70 4.41 9.78
C ARG A 37 -23.00 5.72 9.45
N LYS A 38 -21.92 6.06 10.16
CA LYS A 38 -21.14 7.28 9.89
C LYS A 38 -20.59 7.31 8.46
N ILE A 39 -20.08 6.19 7.96
CA ILE A 39 -19.55 6.14 6.58
C ILE A 39 -20.68 6.25 5.55
N LYS A 40 -21.79 5.55 5.76
CA LYS A 40 -22.90 5.47 4.81
C LYS A 40 -23.72 6.75 4.76
N ASP A 41 -24.14 7.22 5.92
CA ASP A 41 -25.14 8.28 6.06
C ASP A 41 -24.48 9.65 6.24
N GLU A 42 -23.41 9.72 7.04
CA GLU A 42 -22.68 10.98 7.33
C GLU A 42 -21.47 11.20 6.40
N ARG A 43 -21.20 10.26 5.48
CA ARG A 43 -20.04 10.30 4.54
C ARG A 43 -18.68 10.42 5.24
N ALA A 44 -18.58 9.97 6.48
CA ALA A 44 -17.34 10.03 7.23
C ALA A 44 -16.26 9.13 6.61
N VAL A 45 -15.02 9.61 6.60
CA VAL A 45 -13.82 8.78 6.39
C VAL A 45 -13.34 8.34 7.77
N VAL A 46 -13.25 7.04 8.00
CA VAL A 46 -12.87 6.47 9.29
C VAL A 46 -11.56 5.70 9.12
N VAL A 47 -10.61 5.95 10.00
CA VAL A 47 -9.33 5.24 10.04
C VAL A 47 -9.23 4.52 11.39
N LEU A 48 -8.99 3.21 11.32
CA LEU A 48 -8.62 2.38 12.46
C LEU A 48 -7.11 2.22 12.46
N VAL A 49 -6.48 2.56 13.58
CA VAL A 49 -5.05 2.35 13.80
C VAL A 49 -4.90 1.36 14.97
N LYS A 50 -4.15 0.28 14.75
CA LYS A 50 -3.74 -0.67 15.79
C LYS A 50 -2.22 -0.75 15.77
N SER A 51 -1.58 -0.60 16.92
CA SER A 51 -0.17 -0.90 17.12
C SER A 51 -0.02 -2.26 17.79
N ASP A 52 0.90 -3.08 17.30
CA ASP A 52 1.39 -4.23 18.03
C ASP A 52 2.42 -3.72 19.05
N GLU A 53 2.07 -3.78 20.34
CA GLU A 53 2.85 -3.21 21.45
C GLU A 53 4.10 -4.03 21.77
N ASN A 54 5.00 -4.21 20.80
CA ASN A 54 6.36 -4.70 21.03
C ASN A 54 7.30 -3.50 21.09
N LEU A 55 7.08 -2.60 22.05
CA LEU A 55 7.96 -1.45 22.29
C LEU A 55 9.25 -1.93 22.96
N GLY A 56 10.37 -1.93 22.23
CA GLY A 56 11.71 -2.19 22.77
C GLY A 56 12.39 -3.48 22.34
N ASP A 57 11.70 -4.37 21.62
CA ASP A 57 12.34 -5.56 21.02
C ASP A 57 12.91 -5.22 19.63
N MET A 58 14.23 -5.03 19.53
CA MET A 58 14.89 -4.82 18.23
C MET A 58 14.72 -6.01 17.27
N LYS A 59 14.41 -7.20 17.76
CA LYS A 59 14.20 -8.39 16.92
C LYS A 59 12.80 -8.42 16.31
N ASN A 60 11.82 -7.77 16.95
CA ASN A 60 10.44 -7.69 16.49
C ASN A 60 9.99 -6.22 16.44
N PRO A 61 10.31 -5.49 15.36
CA PRO A 61 9.92 -4.09 15.24
C PRO A 61 8.41 -3.95 15.40
N SER A 62 7.98 -2.94 16.16
CA SER A 62 6.56 -2.65 16.38
C SER A 62 5.84 -2.51 15.05
N LYS A 63 4.69 -3.18 14.93
CA LYS A 63 3.89 -3.18 13.70
C LYS A 63 2.77 -2.18 13.83
N LEU A 64 2.57 -1.37 12.79
CA LEU A 64 1.43 -0.47 12.68
C LEU A 64 0.46 -1.05 11.65
N LEU A 65 -0.75 -1.38 12.07
CA LEU A 65 -1.87 -1.71 11.18
C LEU A 65 -2.77 -0.49 11.07
N MET A 66 -2.94 0.02 9.85
CA MET A 66 -3.86 1.10 9.55
C MET A 66 -4.88 0.62 8.53
N GLN A 67 -6.17 0.79 8.85
CA GLN A 67 -7.28 0.45 7.96
C GLN A 67 -8.17 1.67 7.78
N GLY A 68 -8.29 2.18 6.56
CA GLY A 68 -9.18 3.29 6.20
C GLY A 68 -10.46 2.80 5.53
N ALA A 69 -11.57 3.50 5.76
CA ALA A 69 -12.84 3.26 5.10
C ALA A 69 -13.56 4.57 4.80
N GLY A 70 -14.16 4.67 3.62
CA GLY A 70 -14.91 5.83 3.18
C GLY A 70 -15.86 5.48 2.04
N HIS A 71 -16.77 6.39 1.71
CA HIS A 71 -17.69 6.23 0.60
C HIS A 71 -17.41 7.25 -0.50
N ILE A 72 -17.19 6.77 -1.72
CA ILE A 72 -16.97 7.60 -2.91
C ILE A 72 -18.25 7.56 -3.76
N ARG A 73 -18.65 8.70 -4.34
CA ARG A 73 -19.77 8.77 -5.27
C ARG A 73 -19.29 8.54 -6.71
N ALA A 74 -18.78 7.35 -6.98
CA ALA A 74 -18.31 6.95 -8.31
C ALA A 74 -18.45 5.44 -8.50
N SER A 75 -18.47 4.99 -9.76
CA SER A 75 -18.44 3.55 -10.06
C SER A 75 -17.10 2.96 -9.62
N ARG A 76 -17.10 1.64 -9.32
CA ARG A 76 -15.90 0.91 -8.92
C ARG A 76 -14.77 1.06 -9.94
N GLY A 77 -15.08 0.87 -11.23
CA GLY A 77 -14.08 0.97 -12.29
C GLY A 77 -13.51 2.37 -12.45
N PHE A 78 -14.34 3.42 -12.33
CA PHE A 78 -13.86 4.80 -12.36
C PHE A 78 -12.92 5.07 -11.19
N ALA A 79 -13.33 4.73 -9.96
CA ALA A 79 -12.51 4.96 -8.76
C ALA A 79 -11.18 4.19 -8.83
N PHE A 80 -11.20 2.94 -9.31
CA PHE A 80 -9.99 2.14 -9.47
C PHE A 80 -9.06 2.70 -10.55
N ASN A 81 -9.59 3.17 -11.68
CA ASN A 81 -8.79 3.80 -12.72
C ASN A 81 -8.12 5.09 -12.25
N VAL A 82 -8.84 5.93 -11.51
CA VAL A 82 -8.25 7.12 -10.88
C VAL A 82 -7.18 6.73 -9.86
N ALA A 83 -7.44 5.71 -9.03
CA ALA A 83 -6.49 5.28 -8.00
C ALA A 83 -5.17 4.71 -8.57
N LYS A 84 -5.17 4.19 -9.80
CA LYS A 84 -3.97 3.70 -10.50
C LYS A 84 -3.09 4.82 -11.07
N ASN A 85 -3.57 6.06 -11.11
CA ASN A 85 -2.80 7.20 -11.61
C ASN A 85 -1.83 7.72 -10.53
N PHE A 86 -0.83 6.91 -10.18
CA PHE A 86 0.08 7.21 -9.06
C PHE A 86 0.85 8.52 -9.24
N GLU A 87 1.10 8.96 -10.47
CA GLU A 87 1.80 10.22 -10.76
C GLU A 87 0.96 11.45 -10.38
N ASP A 88 -0.35 11.30 -10.17
CA ASP A 88 -1.23 12.36 -9.67
C ASP A 88 -1.20 12.49 -8.14
N LEU A 89 -0.52 11.59 -7.42
CA LEU A 89 -0.46 11.61 -5.95
C LEU A 89 0.01 12.96 -5.35
N PRO A 90 1.01 13.67 -5.90
CA PRO A 90 1.40 14.99 -5.41
C PRO A 90 0.29 16.05 -5.54
N LYS A 91 -0.68 15.86 -6.43
CA LYS A 91 -1.81 16.79 -6.60
C LYS A 91 -2.86 16.64 -5.50
N VAL A 92 -2.92 15.48 -4.85
CA VAL A 92 -3.94 15.14 -3.84
C VAL A 92 -3.39 15.09 -2.41
N SER A 93 -2.07 15.03 -2.24
CA SER A 93 -1.43 15.05 -0.92
C SER A 93 -0.19 15.94 -0.91
N SER A 94 -0.20 16.96 -0.04
CA SER A 94 0.96 17.86 0.15
C SER A 94 2.18 17.15 0.75
N THR A 95 1.99 15.97 1.36
CA THR A 95 3.09 15.19 1.93
C THR A 95 3.85 14.37 0.88
N ILE A 96 3.34 14.26 -0.35
CA ILE A 96 3.98 13.53 -1.44
C ILE A 96 4.60 14.55 -2.37
N GLN A 97 5.92 14.61 -2.40
CA GLN A 97 6.65 15.54 -3.25
C GLN A 97 6.87 14.98 -4.66
N VAL A 98 7.19 13.70 -4.76
CA VAL A 98 7.46 13.00 -6.02
C VAL A 98 6.74 11.67 -6.03
N ALA A 99 6.07 11.38 -7.14
CA ALA A 99 5.56 10.05 -7.46
C ALA A 99 5.87 9.74 -8.93
N LYS A 100 6.61 8.66 -9.17
CA LYS A 100 6.94 8.18 -10.53
C LYS A 100 6.68 6.69 -10.63
N PHE A 101 5.89 6.28 -11.61
CA PHE A 101 5.50 4.88 -11.77
C PHE A 101 6.13 4.27 -13.03
N ASP A 102 6.94 3.24 -12.85
CA ASP A 102 7.48 2.41 -13.93
C ASP A 102 6.54 1.23 -14.17
N THR A 103 5.75 1.32 -15.25
CA THR A 103 4.79 0.29 -15.66
C THR A 103 5.46 -1.01 -16.12
N HIS A 104 6.70 -0.97 -16.60
CA HIS A 104 7.41 -2.17 -17.04
C HIS A 104 7.85 -3.02 -15.85
N ARG A 105 8.24 -2.36 -14.75
CA ARG A 105 8.68 -3.04 -13.51
C ARG A 105 7.60 -3.14 -12.45
N ASN A 106 6.44 -2.49 -12.67
CA ASN A 106 5.41 -2.26 -11.66
C ASN A 106 6.01 -1.67 -10.37
N MET A 107 6.89 -0.69 -10.52
CA MET A 107 7.61 -0.06 -9.42
C MET A 107 7.20 1.40 -9.28
N LEU A 108 6.82 1.80 -8.08
CA LEU A 108 6.47 3.17 -7.72
C LEU A 108 7.60 3.77 -6.87
N HIS A 109 8.19 4.85 -7.35
CA HIS A 109 9.10 5.70 -6.58
C HIS A 109 8.28 6.79 -5.89
N LEU A 110 8.36 6.85 -4.56
CA LEU A 110 7.78 7.93 -3.77
C LEU A 110 8.86 8.70 -3.00
N VAL A 111 8.73 10.02 -3.00
CA VAL A 111 9.42 10.91 -2.05
C VAL A 111 8.33 11.60 -1.24
N THR A 112 8.36 11.39 0.08
CA THR A 112 7.42 12.00 1.00
C THR A 112 8.13 12.91 1.99
N SER A 113 7.47 14.00 2.37
CA SER A 113 7.94 14.89 3.41
C SER A 113 6.83 15.25 4.38
N ALA A 114 7.12 15.08 5.66
CA ALA A 114 6.22 15.42 6.74
C ALA A 114 7.03 15.75 8.00
N LEU A 115 6.62 16.79 8.73
CA LEU A 115 7.20 17.17 10.02
C LEU A 115 8.73 17.41 9.99
N GLY A 116 9.26 17.91 8.87
CA GLY A 116 10.69 18.15 8.69
C GLY A 116 11.52 16.92 8.33
N TYR A 117 10.89 15.75 8.20
CA TYR A 117 11.53 14.53 7.71
C TYR A 117 11.23 14.31 6.23
N GLU A 118 12.20 13.74 5.52
CA GLU A 118 12.07 13.30 4.14
C GLU A 118 12.33 11.79 4.08
N ALA A 119 11.46 11.07 3.38
CA ALA A 119 11.59 9.63 3.17
C ALA A 119 11.46 9.31 1.68
N GLN A 120 12.40 8.52 1.19
CA GLN A 120 12.38 7.98 -0.17
C GLN A 120 12.13 6.48 -0.13
N MET A 121 11.23 5.99 -0.97
CA MET A 121 10.89 4.57 -1.03
C MET A 121 10.59 4.09 -2.44
N TRP A 122 10.97 2.84 -2.69
CA TRP A 122 10.62 2.07 -3.88
C TRP A 122 9.62 0.99 -3.51
N LEU A 123 8.43 1.07 -4.11
CA LEU A 123 7.31 0.17 -3.83
C LEU A 123 7.06 -0.70 -5.05
N GLN A 124 7.05 -2.02 -4.87
CA GLN A 124 6.45 -2.91 -5.84
C GLN A 124 4.93 -2.78 -5.75
N VAL A 125 4.28 -2.52 -6.88
CA VAL A 125 2.83 -2.43 -7.00
C VAL A 125 2.28 -3.71 -7.61
N ASP A 126 1.22 -4.25 -7.04
CA ASP A 126 0.43 -5.35 -7.58
C ASP A 126 -1.03 -4.88 -7.73
N LEU A 127 -1.45 -4.74 -8.98
CA LEU A 127 -2.78 -4.29 -9.37
C LEU A 127 -3.65 -5.50 -9.69
N ARG A 128 -4.74 -5.67 -8.95
CA ARG A 128 -5.67 -6.79 -9.16
C ARG A 128 -7.05 -6.27 -9.46
N GLU A 129 -7.63 -6.75 -10.54
CA GLU A 129 -9.00 -6.45 -10.92
C GLU A 129 -9.75 -7.76 -11.20
N SER A 130 -10.93 -7.90 -10.61
CA SER A 130 -11.77 -9.08 -10.74
C SER A 130 -13.24 -8.68 -10.68
N GLU A 131 -14.14 -9.60 -11.03
CA GLU A 131 -15.58 -9.40 -10.88
C GLU A 131 -15.96 -9.07 -9.43
N LYS A 132 -15.29 -9.72 -8.46
CA LYS A 132 -15.55 -9.57 -7.02
C LYS A 132 -15.04 -8.25 -6.45
N GLY A 133 -14.06 -7.61 -7.09
CA GLY A 133 -13.47 -6.37 -6.60
C GLY A 133 -12.13 -6.02 -7.26
N SER A 134 -11.64 -4.84 -6.91
CA SER A 134 -10.33 -4.32 -7.36
C SER A 134 -9.48 -3.99 -6.13
N ASP A 135 -8.18 -4.29 -6.20
CA ASP A 135 -7.22 -4.18 -5.11
C ASP A 135 -5.89 -3.62 -5.65
N ILE A 136 -5.23 -2.77 -4.87
CA ILE A 136 -3.89 -2.24 -5.14
C ILE A 136 -3.04 -2.59 -3.93
N ARG A 137 -1.99 -3.39 -4.16
CA ARG A 137 -1.05 -3.78 -3.10
C ARG A 137 0.29 -3.13 -3.33
N PHE A 138 0.85 -2.58 -2.25
CA PHE A 138 2.18 -1.99 -2.25
C PHE A 138 3.09 -2.82 -1.34
N VAL A 139 4.27 -3.16 -1.83
CA VAL A 139 5.29 -3.89 -1.07
C VAL A 139 6.58 -3.08 -1.12
N ILE A 140 7.08 -2.68 0.05
CA ILE A 140 8.37 -1.97 0.15
C ILE A 140 9.48 -2.94 -0.27
N ARG A 141 10.27 -2.54 -1.27
CA ARG A 141 11.52 -3.23 -1.60
C ARG A 141 12.66 -2.50 -0.89
N ARG A 142 13.36 -3.23 -0.02
CA ARG A 142 14.63 -2.80 0.59
C ARG A 142 15.79 -3.12 -0.35
#